data_AF-A0A7X9E4N6-F1
#
_entry.id   AF-A0A7X9E4N6-F1
#
_cell.length_a   1.000
_cell.length_b   1.000
_cell.length_c   1.000
_cell.angle_alpha   90.00
_cell.angle_beta   90.00
_cell.angle_gamma   90.00
#
_symmetry.space_group_name_H-M   'P 1'
#
loop_
_entity.id
_entity.type
_entity.pdbx_description
1 polymer ?
#
loop_
_entity_poly.entity_id
_entity_poly.type
_entity_poly.pdbx_seq_one_letter_code
_entity_poly.pdbx_strand_id
1 'polypeptide(L)'
;TIGATLDALPSGKSNTARKINGDLFERLIRLLLQKIGVDCRTGIINVPVIVDGVELFTMSYQHDLLLFKENELKVVGSVKTSSKDRIDKIFMDKFLYSRLTETSTPHIAIFLNDVQRKNTRRENEYGINATFLPGHFKGYTIKLNSLDGVYYCDIRPNMKSDDFLRSYIKTIDCLFCDDLKSFLSK
;
A
#
# COMPACT_ATOMS: atom_id res chain seq x y z
N THR A 1 -10.60 -2.69 16.39
CA THR A 1 -9.33 -1.97 16.64
C THR A 1 -8.19 -2.90 16.26
N ILE A 2 -7.33 -2.57 15.29
CA ILE A 2 -6.13 -3.37 14.93
C ILE A 2 -4.86 -2.54 15.15
N GLY A 3 -4.85 -1.27 14.75
CA GLY A 3 -3.65 -0.42 14.83
C GLY A 3 -3.12 -0.14 16.23
N ALA A 4 -3.94 -0.27 17.28
CA ALA A 4 -3.59 0.09 18.67
C ALA A 4 -3.74 -1.08 19.66
N THR A 5 -4.18 -2.26 19.21
CA THR A 5 -4.63 -3.34 20.12
C THR A 5 -3.50 -3.96 20.91
N LEU A 6 -2.28 -3.86 20.39
CA LEU A 6 -1.06 -4.40 21.01
C LEU A 6 -0.13 -3.30 21.55
N ASP A 7 -0.61 -2.05 21.59
CA ASP A 7 0.18 -0.92 22.09
C ASP A 7 0.38 -0.97 23.60
N ALA A 8 -0.43 -1.77 24.32
CA ALA A 8 -0.32 -2.02 25.76
C ALA A 8 0.64 -3.17 26.11
N LEU A 9 1.29 -3.81 25.12
CA LEU A 9 2.27 -4.86 25.42
C LEU A 9 3.48 -4.30 26.19
N PRO A 10 4.12 -5.10 27.06
CA PRO A 10 5.26 -4.68 27.86
C PRO A 10 6.40 -4.06 27.02
N SER A 11 7.18 -3.18 27.65
CA SER A 11 8.39 -2.62 27.06
C SER A 11 9.31 -3.74 26.55
N GLY A 12 9.84 -3.58 25.33
CA GLY A 12 10.58 -4.61 24.61
C GLY A 12 9.76 -5.45 23.61
N LYS A 13 8.42 -5.46 23.69
CA LYS A 13 7.55 -6.18 22.73
C LYS A 13 6.95 -5.29 21.62
N SER A 14 7.35 -4.02 21.55
CA SER A 14 6.82 -3.07 20.56
C SER A 14 7.08 -3.48 19.09
N ASN A 15 8.22 -4.09 18.79
CA ASN A 15 8.51 -4.58 17.43
C ASN A 15 7.55 -5.72 17.06
N THR A 16 7.32 -6.66 17.98
CA THR A 16 6.38 -7.78 17.80
C THR A 16 4.95 -7.26 17.62
N ALA A 17 4.53 -6.30 18.45
CA ALA A 17 3.24 -5.63 18.34
C ALA A 17 3.04 -5.02 16.93
N ARG A 18 4.02 -4.25 16.46
CA ARG A 18 3.99 -3.63 15.13
C ARG A 18 3.90 -4.65 14.00
N LYS A 19 4.63 -5.77 14.11
CA LYS A 19 4.56 -6.86 13.13
C LYS A 19 3.18 -7.50 13.09
N ILE A 20 2.64 -7.90 14.25
CA ILE A 20 1.32 -8.53 14.33
C ILE A 20 0.22 -7.57 13.82
N ASN A 21 0.27 -6.29 14.18
CA ASN A 21 -0.68 -5.30 13.68
C ASN A 21 -0.61 -5.15 12.15
N GLY A 22 0.61 -5.24 11.58
CA GLY A 22 0.82 -5.29 10.13
C GLY A 22 0.13 -6.48 9.49
N ASP A 23 0.43 -7.69 9.99
CA ASP A 23 -0.11 -8.95 9.46
C ASP A 23 -1.65 -9.00 9.57
N LEU A 24 -2.20 -8.51 10.69
CA LEU A 24 -3.64 -8.42 10.91
C LEU A 24 -4.32 -7.40 9.98
N PHE A 25 -3.67 -6.26 9.72
CA PHE A 25 -4.21 -5.26 8.82
C PHE A 25 -4.24 -5.77 7.37
N GLU A 26 -3.15 -6.40 6.91
CA GLU A 26 -3.11 -7.05 5.60
C GLU A 26 -4.21 -8.11 5.47
N ARG A 27 -4.33 -8.99 6.48
CA ARG A 27 -5.36 -10.03 6.50
C ARG A 27 -6.78 -9.43 6.48
N LEU A 28 -7.02 -8.35 7.21
CA LEU A 28 -8.33 -7.67 7.21
C LEU A 28 -8.67 -7.17 5.81
N ILE A 29 -7.78 -6.44 5.15
CA ILE A 29 -8.02 -5.92 3.80
C ILE A 29 -8.31 -7.05 2.81
N ARG A 30 -7.54 -8.14 2.86
CA ARG A 30 -7.79 -9.32 2.01
C ARG A 30 -9.16 -9.93 2.26
N LEU A 31 -9.54 -10.12 3.53
CA LEU A 31 -10.84 -10.68 3.88
C LEU A 31 -12.00 -9.77 3.43
N LEU A 32 -11.84 -8.44 3.51
CA LEU A 32 -12.84 -7.50 3.02
C LEU A 32 -13.02 -7.61 1.50
N LEU A 33 -11.93 -7.66 0.74
CA LEU A 33 -11.95 -7.86 -0.71
C LEU A 33 -12.61 -9.19 -1.09
N GLN A 34 -12.24 -10.27 -0.42
CA GLN A 34 -12.86 -11.59 -0.64
C GLN A 34 -14.34 -11.60 -0.26
N LYS A 35 -14.73 -10.90 0.80
CA LYS A 35 -16.13 -10.82 1.26
C LYS A 35 -17.04 -10.15 0.24
N ILE A 36 -16.52 -9.21 -0.56
CA ILE A 36 -17.26 -8.56 -1.66
C ILE A 36 -17.11 -9.28 -3.01
N GLY A 37 -16.55 -10.50 -3.01
CA GLY A 37 -16.46 -11.35 -4.19
C GLY A 37 -15.25 -11.10 -5.10
N VAL A 38 -14.26 -10.31 -4.64
CA VAL A 38 -13.00 -10.15 -5.39
C VAL A 38 -12.07 -11.32 -5.08
N ASP A 39 -11.58 -11.99 -6.13
CA ASP A 39 -10.54 -13.01 -5.99
C ASP A 39 -9.22 -12.33 -5.62
N CYS A 40 -8.94 -12.28 -4.32
CA CYS A 40 -7.76 -11.64 -3.75
C CYS A 40 -6.87 -12.69 -3.09
N ARG A 41 -5.60 -12.73 -3.53
CA ARG A 41 -4.58 -13.67 -3.06
C ARG A 41 -3.34 -12.91 -2.59
N THR A 42 -2.56 -13.53 -1.72
CA THR A 42 -1.15 -13.13 -1.52
C THR A 42 -0.29 -14.08 -2.33
N GLY A 43 0.84 -13.62 -2.85
CA GLY A 43 1.67 -14.49 -3.68
C GLY A 43 2.96 -13.86 -4.16
N ILE A 44 3.72 -14.72 -4.84
CA ILE A 44 4.93 -14.36 -5.54
C ILE A 44 4.59 -14.31 -7.03
N ILE A 45 4.87 -13.18 -7.68
CA ILE A 45 4.88 -13.11 -9.14
C ILE A 45 6.31 -13.38 -9.62
N ASN A 46 6.46 -14.33 -10.53
CA ASN A 46 7.73 -14.57 -11.20
C ASN A 46 7.72 -13.83 -12.54
N VAL A 47 8.62 -12.87 -12.68
CA VAL A 47 8.79 -12.09 -13.90
C VAL A 47 9.99 -12.65 -14.66
N PRO A 48 9.81 -13.17 -15.90
CA PRO A 48 10.91 -13.71 -16.67
C PRO A 48 11.81 -12.58 -17.16
N VAL A 49 13.13 -12.81 -17.12
CA VAL A 49 14.13 -11.90 -17.71
C VAL A 49 14.57 -12.50 -19.04
N ILE A 50 14.12 -11.86 -20.12
CA ILE A 50 14.34 -12.31 -21.49
C ILE A 50 15.40 -11.43 -22.15
N VAL A 51 16.42 -12.05 -22.74
CA VAL A 51 17.46 -11.38 -23.53
C VAL A 51 17.55 -12.12 -24.87
N ASP A 52 17.48 -11.39 -25.98
CA ASP A 52 17.50 -11.95 -27.34
C ASP A 52 16.46 -13.07 -27.58
N GLY A 53 15.30 -12.95 -26.94
CA GLY A 53 14.20 -13.93 -27.04
C GLY A 53 14.37 -15.20 -26.18
N VAL A 54 15.46 -15.30 -25.40
CA VAL A 54 15.72 -16.41 -24.48
C VAL A 54 15.48 -15.98 -23.04
N GLU A 55 14.65 -16.72 -22.31
CA GLU A 55 14.52 -16.55 -20.86
C GLU A 55 15.80 -17.02 -20.16
N LEU A 56 16.49 -16.11 -19.48
CA LEU A 56 17.73 -16.41 -18.76
C LEU A 56 17.46 -16.87 -17.31
N PHE A 57 16.54 -16.19 -16.63
CA PHE A 57 16.11 -16.49 -15.27
C PHE A 57 14.80 -15.78 -14.94
N THR A 58 14.21 -16.10 -13.79
CA THR A 58 13.02 -15.42 -13.25
C THR A 58 13.35 -14.57 -12.03
N MET A 59 12.71 -13.41 -11.93
CA MET A 59 12.73 -12.55 -10.75
C MET A 59 11.44 -12.75 -9.95
N SER A 60 11.56 -13.08 -8.67
CA SER A 60 10.41 -13.26 -7.78
C SER A 60 10.07 -11.97 -7.03
N TYR A 61 8.83 -11.50 -7.18
CA TYR A 61 8.29 -10.34 -6.47
C TYR A 61 7.16 -10.79 -5.53
N GLN A 62 7.35 -10.60 -4.22
CA GLN A 62 6.30 -10.87 -3.24
C GLN A 62 5.39 -9.65 -3.09
N HIS A 63 4.09 -9.85 -3.26
CA HIS A 63 3.08 -8.82 -3.09
C HIS A 63 2.04 -9.20 -2.03
N ASP A 64 1.59 -8.19 -1.29
CA ASP A 64 0.61 -8.37 -0.22
C ASP A 64 -0.77 -8.76 -0.81
N LEU A 65 -1.15 -8.11 -1.92
CA LEU A 65 -2.42 -8.35 -2.62
C LEU A 65 -2.19 -8.55 -4.12
N LEU A 66 -2.84 -9.57 -4.66
CA LEU A 66 -2.99 -9.86 -6.08
C LEU A 66 -4.47 -10.05 -6.34
N LEU A 67 -5.07 -9.19 -7.17
CA LEU A 67 -6.49 -9.27 -7.52
C LEU A 67 -6.65 -9.92 -8.89
N PHE A 68 -7.48 -10.94 -8.96
CA PHE A 68 -7.73 -11.71 -10.17
C PHE A 68 -9.18 -11.55 -10.62
N LYS A 69 -9.37 -11.69 -11.94
CA LYS A 69 -10.66 -11.92 -12.56
C LYS A 69 -10.48 -12.93 -13.67
N GLU A 70 -11.31 -13.97 -13.70
CA GLU A 70 -11.22 -15.03 -14.70
C GLU A 70 -9.81 -15.64 -14.80
N ASN A 71 -9.14 -15.75 -13.64
CA ASN A 71 -7.75 -16.25 -13.49
C ASN A 71 -6.65 -15.36 -14.12
N GLU A 72 -6.98 -14.16 -14.57
CA GLU A 72 -6.04 -13.15 -15.03
C GLU A 72 -5.72 -12.16 -13.91
N LEU A 73 -4.43 -11.80 -13.74
CA LEU A 73 -4.01 -10.79 -12.77
C LEU A 73 -4.45 -9.40 -13.26
N LYS A 74 -5.29 -8.72 -12.47
CA LYS A 74 -5.81 -7.39 -12.78
C LYS A 74 -5.20 -6.27 -11.94
N VAL A 75 -4.79 -6.55 -10.70
CA VAL A 75 -4.22 -5.52 -9.81
C VAL A 75 -3.15 -6.11 -8.92
N VAL A 76 -2.06 -5.36 -8.75
CA VAL A 76 -1.04 -5.59 -7.72
C VAL A 76 -1.24 -4.57 -6.60
N GLY A 77 -1.31 -5.02 -5.35
CA GLY A 77 -1.59 -4.16 -4.21
C GLY A 77 -0.57 -4.32 -3.09
N SER A 78 -0.24 -3.20 -2.46
CA SER A 78 0.55 -3.14 -1.22
C SER A 78 -0.31 -2.65 -0.06
N VAL A 79 -0.25 -3.35 1.08
CA VAL A 79 -0.94 -2.98 2.32
C VAL A 79 0.09 -2.73 3.40
N LYS A 80 0.09 -1.53 3.97
CA LYS A 80 1.01 -1.15 5.04
C LYS A 80 0.28 -0.36 6.12
N THR A 81 0.71 -0.49 7.38
CA THR A 81 0.10 0.30 8.46
C THR A 81 0.41 1.80 8.34
N SER A 82 1.58 2.15 7.83
CA SER A 82 2.01 3.53 7.58
C SER A 82 2.93 3.56 6.35
N SER A 83 2.94 4.68 5.62
CA SER A 83 3.71 4.83 4.39
C SER A 83 5.20 5.05 4.68
N LYS A 84 5.58 6.19 5.29
CA LYS A 84 6.98 6.54 5.59
C LYS A 84 7.89 6.31 4.36
N ASP A 85 9.10 5.81 4.59
CA ASP A 85 10.07 5.33 3.60
C ASP A 85 9.54 4.14 2.77
N ARG A 86 8.49 3.43 3.22
CA ARG A 86 7.95 2.29 2.45
C ARG A 86 7.21 2.72 1.19
N ILE A 87 6.82 4.00 1.09
CA ILE A 87 6.20 4.52 -0.13
C ILE A 87 7.17 4.43 -1.31
N ASP A 88 8.45 4.68 -1.08
CA ASP A 88 9.52 4.61 -2.08
C ASP A 88 9.55 3.22 -2.73
N LYS A 89 9.49 2.15 -1.90
CA LYS A 89 9.46 0.77 -2.38
C LYS A 89 8.26 0.51 -3.30
N ILE A 90 7.07 0.96 -2.94
CA ILE A 90 5.84 0.67 -3.72
C ILE A 90 5.91 1.31 -5.12
N PHE A 91 6.44 2.54 -5.20
CA PHE A 91 6.65 3.20 -6.48
C PHE A 91 7.69 2.47 -7.34
N MET A 92 8.79 2.01 -6.73
CA MET A 92 9.83 1.24 -7.41
C MET A 92 9.33 -0.14 -7.87
N ASP A 93 8.54 -0.82 -7.06
CA ASP A 93 7.94 -2.12 -7.41
C ASP A 93 7.05 -1.96 -8.65
N LYS A 94 6.18 -0.91 -8.71
CA LYS A 94 5.41 -0.60 -9.92
C LYS A 94 6.32 -0.33 -11.12
N PHE A 95 7.33 0.51 -10.95
CA PHE A 95 8.25 0.87 -12.03
C PHE A 95 8.89 -0.37 -12.65
N LEU A 96 9.49 -1.21 -11.81
CA LEU A 96 10.21 -2.41 -12.23
C LEU A 96 9.26 -3.42 -12.86
N TYR A 97 8.13 -3.68 -12.22
CA TYR A 97 7.14 -4.62 -12.75
C TYR A 97 6.66 -4.21 -14.15
N SER A 98 6.27 -2.94 -14.33
CA SER A 98 5.81 -2.44 -15.63
C SER A 98 6.91 -2.47 -16.69
N ARG A 99 8.17 -2.19 -16.31
CA ARG A 99 9.30 -2.24 -17.24
C ARG A 99 9.67 -3.65 -17.65
N LEU A 100 9.64 -4.61 -16.73
CA LEU A 100 10.04 -5.99 -17.01
C LEU A 100 8.95 -6.80 -17.71
N THR A 101 7.68 -6.51 -17.44
CA THR A 101 6.55 -7.24 -18.04
C THR A 101 5.98 -6.55 -19.28
N GLU A 102 6.42 -5.33 -19.58
CA GLU A 102 5.83 -4.46 -20.60
C GLU A 102 4.31 -4.26 -20.42
N THR A 103 3.80 -4.40 -19.19
CA THR A 103 2.38 -4.23 -18.86
C THR A 103 2.12 -2.97 -18.04
N SER A 104 0.90 -2.47 -18.15
CA SER A 104 0.37 -1.36 -17.36
C SER A 104 -0.53 -1.85 -16.22
N THR A 105 -0.27 -3.05 -15.69
CA THR A 105 -1.07 -3.66 -14.61
C THR A 105 -1.24 -2.66 -13.46
N PRO A 106 -2.48 -2.31 -13.08
CA PRO A 106 -2.75 -1.38 -12.00
C PRO A 106 -2.02 -1.74 -10.71
N HIS A 107 -1.38 -0.75 -10.10
CA HIS A 107 -0.70 -0.85 -8.80
C HIS A 107 -1.36 0.09 -7.80
N ILE A 108 -1.84 -0.48 -6.70
CA ILE A 108 -2.51 0.27 -5.62
C ILE A 108 -1.76 0.17 -4.30
N ALA A 109 -1.92 1.19 -3.46
CA ALA A 109 -1.40 1.22 -2.10
C ALA A 109 -2.51 1.50 -1.09
N ILE A 110 -2.55 0.72 -0.01
CA ILE A 110 -3.52 0.85 1.07
C ILE A 110 -2.76 1.07 2.38
N PHE A 111 -3.06 2.17 3.04
CA PHE A 111 -2.45 2.57 4.30
C PHE A 111 -3.47 2.66 5.42
N LEU A 112 -3.08 2.26 6.64
CA LEU A 112 -3.94 2.49 7.81
C LEU A 112 -3.93 3.97 8.19
N ASN A 113 -2.77 4.54 8.54
CA ASN A 113 -2.59 5.95 8.86
C ASN A 113 -1.11 6.39 8.78
N ASP A 114 -0.87 7.70 8.78
CA ASP A 114 0.48 8.27 8.91
C ASP A 114 0.61 9.16 10.14
N VAL A 115 0.51 8.53 11.31
CA VAL A 115 0.75 9.16 12.61
C VAL A 115 1.86 8.44 13.38
N GLN A 116 2.63 9.19 14.14
CA GLN A 116 3.54 8.66 15.15
C GLN A 116 3.43 9.47 16.42
N ARG A 117 3.51 8.83 17.59
CA ARG A 117 3.50 9.54 18.88
C ARG A 117 4.70 10.48 18.97
N LYS A 118 4.45 11.72 19.37
CA LYS A 118 5.48 12.72 19.65
C LYS A 118 5.98 12.51 21.08
N ASN A 119 7.29 12.37 21.24
CA ASN A 119 7.89 12.43 22.57
C ASN A 119 7.76 13.85 23.12
N THR A 120 7.08 13.99 24.25
CA THR A 120 6.90 15.24 24.98
C THR A 120 7.78 15.22 26.22
N ARG A 121 8.33 16.38 26.60
CA ARG A 121 9.21 16.50 27.78
C ARG A 121 8.42 16.64 29.09
N ARG A 122 7.12 16.95 28.99
CA ARG A 122 6.23 17.16 30.13
C ARG A 122 5.28 15.99 30.23
N GLU A 123 5.14 15.49 31.46
CA GLU A 123 4.19 14.45 31.79
C GLU A 123 2.76 14.91 31.45
N ASN A 124 1.94 14.01 30.90
CA ASN A 124 0.56 14.27 30.44
C ASN A 124 0.39 15.23 29.24
N GLU A 125 1.46 15.69 28.59
CA GLU A 125 1.35 16.31 27.27
C GLU A 125 1.42 15.22 26.19
N TYR A 126 0.40 15.11 25.33
CA TYR A 126 0.38 14.16 24.22
C TYR A 126 0.43 14.90 22.89
N GLY A 127 1.16 14.36 21.92
CA GLY A 127 1.22 14.91 20.58
C GLY A 127 1.43 13.83 19.53
N ILE A 128 1.18 14.20 18.28
CA ILE A 128 1.40 13.35 17.12
C ILE A 128 2.27 14.07 16.10
N ASN A 129 3.20 13.33 15.50
CA ASN A 129 3.93 13.75 14.31
C ASN A 129 3.29 13.10 13.07
N ALA A 130 3.34 13.81 11.94
CA ALA A 130 3.05 13.22 10.65
C ALA A 130 4.25 12.41 10.15
N THR A 131 3.98 11.28 9.53
CA THR A 131 5.01 10.37 8.99
C THR A 131 4.99 10.26 7.48
N PHE A 132 3.94 10.78 6.84
CA PHE A 132 3.83 10.85 5.40
C PHE A 132 4.90 11.79 4.82
N LEU A 133 5.51 11.38 3.72
CA LEU A 133 6.55 12.13 3.02
C LEU A 133 5.98 12.76 1.73
N PRO A 134 5.36 13.97 1.80
CA PRO A 134 4.66 14.55 0.65
C PRO A 134 5.60 14.86 -0.52
N GLY A 135 6.84 15.27 -0.25
CA GLY A 135 7.83 15.55 -1.29
C GLY A 135 8.19 14.31 -2.10
N HIS A 136 8.38 13.17 -1.43
CA HIS A 136 8.66 11.88 -2.09
C HIS A 136 7.47 11.46 -2.96
N PHE A 137 6.27 11.49 -2.38
CA PHE A 137 5.05 11.12 -3.10
C PHE A 137 4.85 11.97 -4.36
N LYS A 138 4.93 13.30 -4.25
CA LYS A 138 4.80 14.22 -5.38
C LYS A 138 5.90 13.98 -6.41
N GLY A 139 7.14 13.87 -5.96
CA GLY A 139 8.31 13.61 -6.79
C GLY A 139 8.15 12.36 -7.64
N TYR A 140 7.83 11.22 -7.02
CA TYR A 140 7.67 9.96 -7.74
C TYR A 140 6.43 9.93 -8.64
N THR A 141 5.33 10.52 -8.19
CA THR A 141 4.11 10.62 -9.01
C THR A 141 4.36 11.38 -10.32
N ILE A 142 5.15 12.46 -10.27
CA ILE A 142 5.44 13.31 -11.44
C ILE A 142 6.60 12.76 -12.28
N LYS A 143 7.66 12.27 -11.63
CA LYS A 143 8.96 12.00 -12.30
C LYS A 143 9.26 10.52 -12.52
N LEU A 144 8.58 9.60 -11.83
CA LEU A 144 8.82 8.17 -11.96
C LEU A 144 7.61 7.47 -12.62
N ASN A 145 6.57 7.22 -11.84
CA ASN A 145 5.29 6.70 -12.28
C ASN A 145 4.22 7.01 -11.24
N SER A 146 3.04 7.45 -11.65
CA SER A 146 1.91 7.56 -10.73
C SER A 146 1.42 6.17 -10.30
N LEU A 147 0.99 5.99 -9.05
CA LEU A 147 0.23 4.81 -8.63
C LEU A 147 -1.22 4.94 -9.11
N ASP A 148 -1.87 3.82 -9.42
CA ASP A 148 -3.24 3.84 -9.96
C ASP A 148 -4.30 4.14 -8.89
N GLY A 149 -3.96 3.90 -7.62
CA GLY A 149 -4.81 4.24 -6.49
C GLY A 149 -4.04 4.22 -5.17
N VAL A 150 -4.25 5.24 -4.34
CA VAL A 150 -3.65 5.34 -3.01
C VAL A 150 -4.75 5.63 -2.01
N TYR A 151 -4.91 4.74 -1.04
CA TYR A 151 -6.06 4.71 -0.15
C TYR A 151 -5.63 4.74 1.31
N TYR A 152 -6.28 5.57 2.11
CA TYR A 152 -6.07 5.63 3.56
C TYR A 152 -7.34 5.27 4.32
N CYS A 153 -7.22 4.44 5.36
CA CYS A 153 -8.30 4.27 6.33
C CYS A 153 -8.47 5.53 7.18
N ASP A 154 -7.37 6.16 7.58
CA ASP A 154 -7.34 7.44 8.30
C ASP A 154 -6.40 8.42 7.58
N ILE A 155 -7.02 9.27 6.77
CA ILE A 155 -6.36 10.24 5.88
C ILE A 155 -6.00 11.52 6.65
N ARG A 156 -4.81 12.07 6.41
CA ARG A 156 -4.33 13.27 7.12
C ARG A 156 -4.93 14.56 6.54
N PRO A 157 -5.09 15.64 7.35
CA PRO A 157 -5.65 16.91 6.88
C PRO A 157 -4.93 17.51 5.67
N ASN A 158 -3.59 17.44 5.63
CA ASN A 158 -2.80 17.96 4.52
C ASN A 158 -3.06 17.23 3.20
N MET A 159 -3.43 15.94 3.24
CA MET A 159 -3.81 15.17 2.05
C MET A 159 -5.17 15.60 1.49
N LYS A 160 -6.02 16.25 2.29
CA LYS A 160 -7.30 16.82 1.86
C LYS A 160 -7.18 18.27 1.39
N SER A 161 -6.32 19.06 2.04
CA SER A 161 -6.18 20.49 1.77
C SER A 161 -5.24 20.80 0.60
N ASP A 162 -4.24 19.96 0.35
CA ASP A 162 -3.33 20.12 -0.79
C ASP A 162 -3.96 19.55 -2.07
N ASP A 163 -4.17 20.40 -3.08
CA ASP A 163 -4.89 20.01 -4.30
C ASP A 163 -4.21 18.86 -5.07
N PHE A 164 -2.87 18.82 -5.07
CA PHE A 164 -2.13 17.73 -5.70
C PHE A 164 -2.31 16.45 -4.91
N LEU A 165 -2.14 16.47 -3.58
CA LEU A 165 -2.31 15.24 -2.80
C LEU A 165 -3.75 14.71 -2.89
N ARG A 166 -4.76 15.60 -2.84
CA ARG A 166 -6.17 15.22 -2.89
C ARG A 166 -6.56 14.54 -4.21
N SER A 167 -5.91 14.86 -5.32
CA SER A 167 -6.23 14.23 -6.61
C SER A 167 -5.69 12.80 -6.75
N TYR A 168 -4.68 12.42 -5.96
CA TYR A 168 -4.06 11.08 -6.02
C TYR A 168 -4.30 10.21 -4.77
N ILE A 169 -4.66 10.82 -3.64
CA ILE A 169 -4.88 10.11 -2.37
C ILE A 169 -6.35 10.19 -2.00
N LYS A 170 -6.97 9.02 -1.85
CA LYS A 170 -8.38 8.85 -1.51
C LYS A 170 -8.56 8.16 -0.17
N THR A 171 -9.78 8.21 0.36
CA THR A 171 -10.17 7.41 1.51
C THR A 171 -10.49 5.97 1.07
N ILE A 172 -10.43 5.03 2.00
CA ILE A 172 -10.56 3.60 1.72
C ILE A 172 -11.93 3.20 1.14
N ASP A 173 -12.98 3.94 1.44
CA ASP A 173 -14.31 3.76 0.85
C ASP A 173 -14.29 3.96 -0.67
N CYS A 174 -13.50 4.89 -1.21
CA CYS A 174 -13.37 5.06 -2.65
C CYS A 174 -12.81 3.79 -3.34
N LEU A 175 -11.93 3.03 -2.68
CA LEU A 175 -11.47 1.75 -3.20
C LEU A 175 -12.66 0.78 -3.34
N PHE A 176 -13.38 0.57 -2.24
CA PHE A 176 -14.40 -0.47 -2.15
C PHE A 176 -15.68 -0.13 -2.91
N CYS A 177 -16.07 1.15 -2.97
CA CYS A 177 -17.33 1.60 -3.56
C CYS A 177 -17.18 1.96 -5.04
N ASP A 178 -16.05 2.52 -5.46
CA ASP A 178 -15.91 3.16 -6.77
C ASP A 178 -14.84 2.48 -7.64
N ASP A 179 -13.60 2.43 -7.15
CA ASP A 179 -12.44 2.19 -7.99
C ASP A 179 -12.23 0.69 -8.32
N LEU A 180 -12.56 -0.24 -7.40
CA LEU A 180 -12.36 -1.68 -7.63
C LEU A 180 -13.05 -2.19 -8.90
N LYS A 181 -14.28 -1.71 -9.17
CA LYS A 181 -15.02 -2.12 -10.38
C LYS A 181 -14.27 -1.72 -11.64
N SER A 182 -13.72 -0.51 -11.67
CA SER A 182 -12.93 0.00 -12.78
C SER A 182 -11.66 -0.84 -12.98
N PHE A 183 -10.93 -1.12 -11.89
CA PHE A 183 -9.71 -1.93 -11.97
C PHE A 183 -9.96 -3.35 -12.47
N LEU A 184 -11.06 -3.99 -12.06
CA LEU A 184 -11.40 -5.36 -12.47
C LEU A 184 -12.06 -5.43 -13.86
N SER A 185 -12.36 -4.30 -14.49
CA SER A 185 -12.90 -4.25 -15.85
C SER A 185 -11.84 -4.04 -16.95
N LYS A 186 -10.63 -3.60 -16.55
CA LYS A 186 -9.48 -3.51 -17.45
C LYS A 186 -8.91 -4.90 -17.71
#